data_AF-A0A924EMV1-F1
#
_entry.id   AF-A0A924EMV1-F1
#
_cell.length_a   1.000
_cell.length_b   1.000
_cell.length_c   1.000
_cell.angle_alpha   90.00
_cell.angle_beta   90.00
_cell.angle_gamma   90.00
#
_symmetry.space_group_name_H-M   'P 1'
#
loop_
_entity.id
_entity.type
_entity.pdbx_description
1 polymer ?
#
loop_
_entity_poly.entity_id
_entity_poly.type
_entity_poly.pdbx_seq_one_letter_code
_entity_poly.pdbx_strand_id
1 'polypeptide(L)'
;EEIKKLDRHIIVRCNLTIILANKKYNDLPDFYKENNIEVVCSLPFYTQDRTDRQRGNHVFEKSIEALQMLNKVGYGNENSGLMLNLVYNPAGAFLPPSQVALEKEYKNALMERFGITFNKLFAITNLPISRFLSYLIKSENYETYMQKLVDAYNPAAVENVMCRNTVSVGWDGFLYDCDFNQMLEMKVNGGSEHIREFNLDNLNKRLIKIGQHCYGCTAGAGSSCGGTVI
;
A
#
# COMPACT_ATOMS: atom_id res chain seq x y z
N GLU A 1 -13.97 -13.77 -8.23
CA GLU A 1 -15.01 -14.82 -8.22
C GLU A 1 -14.73 -15.97 -7.25
N GLU A 2 -13.70 -16.81 -7.42
CA GLU A 2 -13.46 -17.95 -6.50
C GLU A 2 -13.28 -17.54 -5.03
N ILE A 3 -12.49 -16.48 -4.76
CA ILE A 3 -12.30 -15.97 -3.40
C ILE A 3 -13.62 -15.45 -2.80
N LYS A 4 -14.50 -14.89 -3.64
CA LYS A 4 -15.81 -14.36 -3.19
C LYS A 4 -16.72 -15.47 -2.66
N LYS A 5 -16.61 -16.69 -3.21
CA LYS A 5 -17.36 -17.86 -2.73
C LYS A 5 -16.98 -18.27 -1.30
N LEU A 6 -15.83 -17.80 -0.79
CA LEU A 6 -15.31 -18.10 0.54
C LEU A 6 -15.73 -17.09 1.61
N ASP A 7 -16.60 -16.12 1.27
CA ASP A 7 -17.08 -15.06 2.17
C ASP A 7 -15.92 -14.34 2.91
N ARG A 8 -14.92 -13.92 2.13
CA ARG A 8 -13.74 -13.20 2.63
C ARG A 8 -13.82 -11.74 2.24
N HIS A 9 -13.22 -10.88 3.07
CA HIS A 9 -12.96 -9.51 2.67
C HIS A 9 -11.83 -9.49 1.63
N ILE A 10 -12.12 -8.93 0.44
CA ILE A 10 -11.20 -8.90 -0.70
C ILE A 10 -10.76 -7.46 -0.92
N ILE A 11 -9.44 -7.25 -0.88
CA ILE A 11 -8.81 -5.97 -1.17
C ILE A 11 -7.98 -6.12 -2.44
N VAL A 12 -8.18 -5.23 -3.42
CA VAL A 12 -7.28 -5.07 -4.56
C VAL A 12 -6.44 -3.83 -4.36
N ARG A 13 -5.11 -4.01 -4.37
CA ARG A 13 -4.14 -2.92 -4.36
C ARG A 13 -3.53 -2.76 -5.74
N CYS A 14 -3.75 -1.63 -6.40
CA CYS A 14 -3.21 -1.40 -7.74
C CYS A 14 -2.87 0.08 -7.99
N ASN A 15 -2.09 0.32 -9.04
CA ASN A 15 -1.95 1.68 -9.57
C ASN A 15 -3.20 2.03 -10.38
N LEU A 16 -3.72 3.24 -10.21
CA LEU A 16 -4.93 3.71 -10.92
C LEU A 16 -4.81 3.61 -12.45
N THR A 17 -3.61 3.84 -12.97
CA THR A 17 -3.34 3.84 -14.40
C THR A 17 -3.60 2.51 -15.10
N ILE A 18 -3.73 1.39 -14.38
CA ILE A 18 -4.04 0.09 -14.98
C ILE A 18 -5.40 0.09 -15.70
N ILE A 19 -6.38 0.81 -15.15
CA ILE A 19 -7.74 0.92 -15.70
C ILE A 19 -7.72 1.51 -17.12
N LEU A 20 -6.73 2.37 -17.39
CA LEU A 20 -6.57 3.07 -18.66
C LEU A 20 -5.39 2.57 -19.50
N ALA A 21 -4.68 1.53 -19.02
CA ALA A 21 -3.49 1.02 -19.71
C ALA A 21 -3.85 0.27 -21.00
N ASN A 22 -5.04 -0.33 -21.06
CA ASN A 22 -5.58 -1.01 -22.23
C ASN A 22 -7.11 -1.06 -22.13
N LYS A 23 -7.82 -0.94 -23.27
CA LYS A 23 -9.29 -0.98 -23.32
C LYS A 23 -9.90 -2.20 -22.62
N LYS A 24 -9.18 -3.33 -22.58
CA LYS A 24 -9.62 -4.56 -21.90
C LYS A 24 -9.62 -4.48 -20.36
N TYR A 25 -9.15 -3.38 -19.78
CA TYR A 25 -9.13 -3.13 -18.35
C TYR A 25 -10.10 -2.00 -17.94
N ASN A 26 -10.80 -1.39 -18.90
CA ASN A 26 -11.74 -0.31 -18.63
C ASN A 26 -12.97 -0.81 -17.86
N ASP A 27 -13.23 -2.11 -17.87
CA ASP A 27 -14.29 -2.83 -17.16
C ASP A 27 -13.94 -3.16 -15.70
N LEU A 28 -12.68 -2.97 -15.27
CA LEU A 28 -12.25 -3.26 -13.91
C LEU A 28 -13.13 -2.58 -12.83
N PRO A 29 -13.56 -1.32 -12.95
CA PRO A 29 -14.48 -0.72 -11.97
C PRO A 29 -15.77 -1.50 -11.76
N ASP A 30 -16.41 -1.94 -12.86
CA ASP A 30 -17.65 -2.73 -12.81
C ASP A 30 -17.38 -4.13 -12.27
N PHE A 31 -16.30 -4.78 -12.72
CA PHE A 31 -15.88 -6.09 -12.21
C PHE A 31 -15.61 -6.06 -10.69
N TYR A 32 -14.92 -5.02 -10.20
CA TYR A 32 -14.65 -4.85 -8.77
C TYR A 32 -15.95 -4.66 -7.98
N LYS A 33 -16.86 -3.83 -8.49
CA LYS A 33 -18.18 -3.60 -7.90
C LYS A 33 -19.02 -4.88 -7.82
N GLU A 34 -19.13 -5.61 -8.92
CA GLU A 34 -19.87 -6.88 -8.98
C GLU A 34 -19.35 -7.89 -7.96
N ASN A 35 -18.05 -7.82 -7.63
CA ASN A 35 -17.41 -8.69 -6.67
C ASN A 35 -17.27 -8.09 -5.25
N ASN A 36 -17.80 -6.88 -5.00
CA ASN A 36 -17.69 -6.15 -3.73
C ASN A 36 -16.24 -6.06 -3.20
N ILE A 37 -15.31 -5.71 -4.09
CA ILE A 37 -13.89 -5.61 -3.77
C ILE A 37 -13.59 -4.23 -3.17
N GLU A 38 -12.89 -4.16 -2.05
CA GLU A 38 -12.29 -2.91 -1.58
C GLU A 38 -11.10 -2.53 -2.47
N VAL A 39 -11.09 -1.29 -2.95
CA VAL A 39 -10.06 -0.79 -3.86
C VAL A 39 -9.10 0.13 -3.10
N VAL A 40 -7.81 -0.19 -3.12
CA VAL A 40 -6.76 0.61 -2.49
C VAL A 40 -5.75 1.05 -3.56
N CYS A 41 -5.65 2.35 -3.81
CA CYS A 41 -4.91 2.88 -4.94
C CYS A 41 -3.84 3.88 -4.53
N SER A 42 -2.64 3.80 -5.13
CA SER A 42 -1.60 4.80 -4.89
C SER A 42 -1.90 6.12 -5.63
N LEU A 43 -1.91 7.22 -4.88
CA LEU A 43 -1.92 8.58 -5.41
C LEU A 43 -0.93 9.41 -4.58
N PRO A 44 0.32 9.61 -5.06
CA PRO A 44 1.37 10.24 -4.26
C PRO A 44 1.10 11.70 -3.90
N PHE A 45 0.35 12.42 -4.76
CA PHE A 45 -0.10 13.76 -4.46
C PHE A 45 -1.36 14.16 -5.25
N TYR A 46 -2.15 15.09 -4.72
CA TYR A 46 -3.35 15.64 -5.39
C TYR A 46 -3.01 16.78 -6.39
N THR A 47 -1.74 16.93 -6.79
CA THR A 47 -1.31 17.88 -7.83
C THR A 47 -0.50 17.16 -8.90
N GLN A 48 -0.65 17.64 -10.14
CA GLN A 48 0.00 17.05 -11.31
C GLN A 48 1.52 17.09 -11.21
N ASP A 49 2.10 18.26 -10.93
CA ASP A 49 3.56 18.43 -10.86
C ASP A 49 4.23 17.40 -9.93
N ARG A 50 3.68 17.22 -8.72
CA ARG A 50 4.25 16.27 -7.74
C ARG A 50 4.07 14.82 -8.17
N THR A 51 2.88 14.45 -8.65
CA THR A 51 2.60 13.07 -9.06
C THR A 51 3.39 12.68 -10.29
N ASP A 52 3.43 13.53 -11.32
CA ASP A 52 4.12 13.24 -12.57
C ASP A 52 5.64 13.20 -12.37
N ARG A 53 6.19 14.07 -11.50
CA ARG A 53 7.62 14.01 -11.13
C ARG A 53 8.01 12.68 -10.48
N GLN A 54 7.09 12.06 -9.74
CA GLN A 54 7.37 10.79 -9.03
C GLN A 54 7.03 9.55 -9.85
N ARG A 55 6.00 9.61 -10.70
CA ARG A 55 5.43 8.42 -11.37
C ARG A 55 5.57 8.44 -12.89
N GLY A 56 5.95 9.58 -13.48
CA GLY A 56 6.08 9.79 -14.92
C GLY A 56 4.98 10.68 -15.48
N ASN A 57 5.21 11.22 -16.67
CA ASN A 57 4.31 12.16 -17.34
C ASN A 57 2.92 11.54 -17.58
N HIS A 58 1.87 12.36 -17.42
CA HIS A 58 0.46 12.01 -17.61
C HIS A 58 -0.09 10.96 -16.63
N VAL A 59 0.66 10.58 -15.60
CA VAL A 59 0.15 9.63 -14.59
C VAL A 59 -0.93 10.28 -13.75
N PHE A 60 -0.79 11.56 -13.40
CA PHE A 60 -1.81 12.27 -12.63
C PHE A 60 -3.15 12.32 -13.35
N GLU A 61 -3.15 12.78 -14.61
CA GLU A 61 -4.36 12.89 -15.43
C GLU A 61 -5.11 11.54 -15.52
N LYS A 62 -4.39 10.48 -15.87
CA LYS A 62 -4.93 9.11 -15.90
C LYS A 62 -5.43 8.63 -14.54
N SER A 63 -4.76 9.04 -13.46
CA SER A 63 -5.19 8.67 -12.10
C SER A 63 -6.51 9.35 -11.72
N ILE A 64 -6.68 10.63 -12.09
CA ILE A 64 -7.92 11.37 -11.88
C ILE A 64 -9.07 10.76 -12.69
N GLU A 65 -8.85 10.47 -13.98
CA GLU A 65 -9.85 9.82 -14.83
C GLU A 65 -10.28 8.44 -14.26
N ALA A 66 -9.31 7.62 -13.86
CA ALA A 66 -9.57 6.32 -13.22
C ALA A 66 -10.37 6.43 -11.91
N LEU A 67 -10.08 7.44 -11.07
CA LEU A 67 -10.85 7.70 -9.86
C LEU A 67 -12.29 8.13 -10.16
N GLN A 68 -12.50 8.94 -11.19
CA GLN A 68 -13.84 9.33 -11.65
C GLN A 68 -14.62 8.11 -12.18
N MET A 69 -13.96 7.19 -12.90
CA MET A 69 -14.58 5.93 -13.31
C MET A 69 -15.02 5.09 -12.11
N LEU A 70 -14.19 4.99 -11.06
CA LEU A 70 -14.54 4.30 -9.82
C LEU A 70 -15.71 4.99 -9.09
N ASN A 71 -15.67 6.32 -8.91
CA ASN A 71 -16.77 7.06 -8.28
C ASN A 71 -18.09 6.92 -9.05
N LYS A 72 -18.04 6.90 -10.39
CA LYS A 72 -19.23 6.71 -11.24
C LYS A 72 -19.95 5.40 -10.97
N VAL A 73 -19.23 4.32 -10.66
CA VAL A 73 -19.84 3.02 -10.34
C VAL A 73 -20.23 2.89 -8.86
N GLY A 74 -19.81 3.85 -8.02
CA GLY A 74 -20.24 4.01 -6.63
C GLY A 74 -19.13 3.96 -5.59
N TYR A 75 -17.87 3.68 -5.97
CA TYR A 75 -16.75 3.64 -5.04
C TYR A 75 -16.52 4.99 -4.36
N GLY A 76 -16.18 5.00 -3.06
CA GLY A 76 -15.92 6.24 -2.32
C GLY A 76 -17.18 6.99 -1.87
N ASN A 77 -18.37 6.50 -2.22
CA ASN A 77 -19.64 7.01 -1.70
C ASN A 77 -20.01 6.26 -0.41
N GLU A 78 -20.21 6.97 0.69
CA GLU A 78 -20.52 6.38 2.00
C GLU A 78 -21.80 5.53 1.98
N ASN A 79 -22.75 5.83 1.08
CA ASN A 79 -24.03 5.13 0.99
C ASN A 79 -24.01 3.89 0.07
N SER A 80 -22.92 3.65 -0.68
CA SER A 80 -22.86 2.52 -1.63
C SER A 80 -22.34 1.23 -1.02
N GLY A 81 -21.63 1.32 0.12
CA GLY A 81 -20.87 0.20 0.69
C GLY A 81 -19.58 -0.14 -0.09
N LEU A 82 -19.26 0.55 -1.18
CA LEU A 82 -18.08 0.30 -2.01
C LEU A 82 -16.88 1.14 -1.55
N MET A 83 -15.89 0.47 -0.96
CA MET A 83 -14.73 1.09 -0.34
C MET A 83 -13.63 1.45 -1.35
N LEU A 84 -13.25 2.72 -1.37
CA LEU A 84 -12.11 3.26 -2.12
C LEU A 84 -11.17 4.00 -1.18
N ASN A 85 -9.95 3.50 -1.05
CA ASN A 85 -8.93 4.09 -0.20
C ASN A 85 -7.72 4.50 -1.05
N LEU A 86 -7.08 5.59 -0.64
CA LEU A 86 -5.90 6.13 -1.32
C LEU A 86 -4.64 5.91 -0.49
N VAL A 87 -3.51 5.70 -1.15
CA VAL A 87 -2.21 5.52 -0.48
C VAL A 87 -1.31 6.70 -0.84
N TYR A 88 -0.86 7.41 0.20
CA TYR A 88 0.17 8.43 0.14
C TYR A 88 1.52 7.85 0.54
N ASN A 89 2.53 8.11 -0.28
CA ASN A 89 3.92 7.83 0.08
C ASN A 89 4.79 9.08 -0.16
N PRO A 90 5.64 9.49 0.80
CA PRO A 90 6.48 10.67 0.67
C PRO A 90 7.34 10.72 -0.59
N ALA A 91 7.56 11.92 -1.12
CA ALA A 91 8.52 12.15 -2.20
C ALA A 91 9.93 12.41 -1.63
N GLY A 92 10.59 11.36 -1.13
CA GLY A 92 11.98 11.42 -0.66
C GLY A 92 12.23 10.74 0.68
N ALA A 93 13.36 11.12 1.30
CA ALA A 93 13.92 10.51 2.51
C ALA A 93 13.38 11.13 3.82
N PHE A 94 12.06 11.12 4.00
CA PHE A 94 11.39 11.59 5.21
C PHE A 94 10.19 10.71 5.58
N LEU A 95 9.80 10.78 6.85
CA LEU A 95 8.59 10.11 7.35
C LEU A 95 7.34 10.85 6.86
N PRO A 96 6.23 10.14 6.62
CA PRO A 96 4.98 10.79 6.30
C PRO A 96 4.50 11.69 7.46
N PRO A 97 3.83 12.82 7.16
CA PRO A 97 3.14 13.59 8.19
C PRO A 97 1.87 12.85 8.66
N SER A 98 1.11 13.47 9.56
CA SER A 98 -0.12 12.89 10.12
C SER A 98 -1.09 12.42 9.03
N GLN A 99 -1.46 11.14 9.08
CA GLN A 99 -2.44 10.54 8.17
C GLN A 99 -3.79 11.27 8.22
N VAL A 100 -4.24 11.65 9.42
CA VAL A 100 -5.52 12.36 9.61
C VAL A 100 -5.51 13.73 8.95
N ALA A 101 -4.41 14.48 9.10
CA ALA A 101 -4.27 15.79 8.47
C ALA A 101 -4.23 15.66 6.94
N LEU A 102 -3.41 14.74 6.42
CA LEU A 102 -3.32 14.46 4.99
C LEU A 102 -4.65 13.98 4.40
N GLU A 103 -5.39 13.12 5.10
CA GLU A 103 -6.69 12.63 4.62
C GLU A 103 -7.64 13.80 4.38
N LYS A 104 -7.71 14.75 5.32
CA LYS A 104 -8.53 15.96 5.19
C LYS A 104 -8.10 16.82 4.01
N GLU A 105 -6.80 17.04 3.84
CA GLU A 105 -6.26 17.81 2.70
C GLU A 105 -6.59 17.15 1.35
N TYR A 106 -6.40 15.83 1.25
CA TYR A 106 -6.73 15.07 0.04
C TYR A 106 -8.22 15.12 -0.27
N LYS A 107 -9.09 14.90 0.73
CA LYS A 107 -10.55 14.95 0.56
C LYS A 107 -11.00 16.31 0.03
N ASN A 108 -10.50 17.40 0.63
CA ASN A 108 -10.84 18.75 0.19
C ASN A 108 -10.35 19.01 -1.24
N ALA A 109 -9.07 18.76 -1.51
CA ALA A 109 -8.46 19.10 -2.80
C ALA A 109 -9.04 18.27 -3.96
N LEU A 110 -9.30 16.97 -3.74
CA LEU A 110 -9.85 16.09 -4.77
C LEU A 110 -11.33 16.37 -5.04
N MET A 111 -12.10 16.69 -4.00
CA MET A 111 -13.49 17.11 -4.15
C MET A 111 -13.58 18.45 -4.92
N GLU A 112 -12.88 19.49 -4.43
CA GLU A 112 -12.98 20.84 -4.98
C GLU A 112 -12.58 20.92 -6.45
N ARG A 113 -11.53 20.18 -6.84
CA ARG A 113 -10.92 20.32 -8.17
C ARG A 113 -11.44 19.31 -9.18
N PHE A 114 -11.90 18.14 -8.72
CA PHE A 114 -12.19 17.01 -9.61
C PHE A 114 -13.51 16.29 -9.30
N GLY A 115 -14.22 16.70 -8.24
CA GLY A 115 -15.46 16.04 -7.80
C GLY A 115 -15.25 14.61 -7.31
N ILE A 116 -14.05 14.29 -6.82
CA ILE A 116 -13.68 12.93 -6.40
C ILE A 116 -13.90 12.73 -4.90
N THR A 117 -14.50 11.59 -4.54
CA THR A 117 -14.62 11.12 -3.15
C THR A 117 -13.86 9.82 -2.93
N PHE A 118 -13.44 9.59 -1.68
CA PHE A 118 -12.81 8.35 -1.23
C PHE A 118 -13.01 8.19 0.28
N ASN A 119 -12.87 6.97 0.80
CA ASN A 119 -13.17 6.64 2.20
C ASN A 119 -12.01 6.98 3.14
N LYS A 120 -10.81 6.43 2.91
CA LYS A 120 -9.63 6.62 3.78
C LYS A 120 -8.35 6.92 3.00
N LEU A 121 -7.45 7.66 3.64
CA LEU A 121 -6.07 7.83 3.17
C LEU A 121 -5.13 7.02 4.06
N PHE A 122 -4.24 6.25 3.43
CA PHE A 122 -3.20 5.48 4.08
C PHE A 122 -1.84 6.12 3.82
N ALA A 123 -1.23 6.67 4.87
CA ALA A 123 0.12 7.21 4.79
C ALA A 123 1.14 6.10 5.05
N ILE A 124 2.08 5.90 4.12
CA ILE A 124 3.10 4.86 4.25
C ILE A 124 4.52 5.43 4.20
N THR A 125 5.40 4.82 4.99
CA THR A 125 6.83 5.13 4.97
C THR A 125 7.50 4.44 3.78
N ASN A 126 8.38 5.16 3.07
CA ASN A 126 9.16 4.53 2.00
C ASN A 126 10.19 3.56 2.60
N LEU A 127 10.10 2.28 2.28
CA LEU A 127 11.10 1.33 2.76
C LEU A 127 12.41 1.43 1.97
N PRO A 128 13.58 1.40 2.63
CA PRO A 128 14.90 1.53 2.01
C PRO A 128 15.31 0.24 1.29
N ILE A 129 14.51 -0.19 0.31
CA ILE A 129 14.74 -1.39 -0.53
C ILE A 129 14.67 -1.04 -2.02
N SER A 130 15.21 -1.92 -2.86
CA SER A 130 15.08 -1.90 -4.32
C SER A 130 15.34 -0.51 -4.94
N ARG A 131 14.36 0.08 -5.65
CA ARG A 131 14.52 1.38 -6.33
C ARG A 131 14.76 2.53 -5.36
N PHE A 132 14.12 2.52 -4.19
CA PHE A 132 14.29 3.59 -3.22
C PHE A 132 15.65 3.52 -2.54
N LEU A 133 16.14 2.31 -2.23
CA LEU A 133 17.52 2.11 -1.79
C LEU A 133 18.53 2.64 -2.83
N SER A 134 18.33 2.33 -4.11
CA SER A 134 19.19 2.82 -5.18
C SER A 134 19.21 4.36 -5.25
N TYR A 135 18.04 4.99 -5.06
CA TYR A 135 17.92 6.45 -4.97
C TYR A 135 18.66 7.01 -3.75
N LEU A 136 18.51 6.40 -2.56
CA LEU A 136 19.17 6.83 -1.34
C LEU A 136 20.69 6.76 -1.47
N ILE A 137 21.23 5.69 -2.05
CA ILE A 137 22.67 5.53 -2.29
C ILE A 137 23.16 6.60 -3.28
N LYS A 138 22.50 6.74 -4.44
CA LYS A 138 22.91 7.69 -5.49
C LYS A 138 22.86 9.15 -5.03
N SER A 139 21.95 9.46 -4.11
CA SER A 139 21.79 10.80 -3.54
C SER A 139 22.54 10.99 -2.22
N GLU A 140 23.35 10.02 -1.79
CA GLU A 140 24.13 10.06 -0.55
C GLU A 140 23.27 10.27 0.73
N ASN A 141 22.00 9.87 0.67
CA ASN A 141 21.04 10.01 1.76
C ASN A 141 20.81 8.72 2.56
N TYR A 142 21.45 7.62 2.21
CA TYR A 142 21.17 6.31 2.83
C TYR A 142 21.39 6.30 4.35
N GLU A 143 22.59 6.67 4.80
CA GLU A 143 22.93 6.64 6.24
C GLU A 143 22.03 7.58 7.04
N THR A 144 21.85 8.82 6.56
CA THR A 144 20.97 9.81 7.20
C THR A 144 19.51 9.33 7.26
N TYR A 145 19.03 8.65 6.23
CA TYR A 145 17.67 8.12 6.23
C TYR A 145 17.52 6.93 7.17
N MET A 146 18.47 6.00 7.16
CA MET A 146 18.48 4.87 8.09
C MET A 146 18.52 5.34 9.55
N GLN A 147 19.39 6.30 9.87
CA GLN A 147 19.46 6.88 11.21
C GLN A 147 18.11 7.48 11.63
N LYS A 148 17.45 8.22 10.73
CA LYS A 148 16.11 8.76 10.98
C LYS A 148 15.06 7.67 11.29
N LEU A 149 15.10 6.54 10.57
CA LEU A 149 14.17 5.44 10.83
C LEU A 149 14.45 4.77 12.18
N VAL A 150 15.74 4.61 12.54
CA VAL A 150 16.17 4.04 13.82
C VAL A 150 15.80 4.95 14.98
N ASP A 151 16.08 6.25 14.88
CA ASP A 151 15.76 7.25 15.92
C ASP A 151 14.25 7.37 16.15
N ALA A 152 13.46 7.14 15.10
CA ALA A 152 12.01 7.16 15.16
C ALA A 152 11.39 5.80 15.53
N TYR A 153 12.17 4.77 15.85
CA TYR A 153 11.65 3.45 16.22
C TYR A 153 10.62 3.55 17.35
N ASN A 154 9.45 2.96 17.13
CA ASN A 154 8.34 3.01 18.06
C ASN A 154 7.88 1.60 18.46
N PRO A 155 8.12 1.16 19.71
CA PRO A 155 7.64 -0.12 20.22
C PRO A 155 6.12 -0.31 20.11
N ALA A 156 5.33 0.75 20.22
CA ALA A 156 3.87 0.67 20.07
C ALA A 156 3.46 0.32 18.63
N ALA A 157 4.23 0.75 17.63
CA ALA A 157 4.00 0.37 16.24
C ALA A 157 4.30 -1.12 16.00
N VAL A 158 5.30 -1.68 16.69
CA VAL A 158 5.71 -3.09 16.56
C VAL A 158 4.56 -4.05 16.87
N GLU A 159 3.72 -3.74 17.86
CA GLU A 159 2.59 -4.62 18.20
C GLU A 159 1.54 -4.72 17.08
N ASN A 160 1.52 -3.72 16.19
CA ASN A 160 0.48 -3.55 15.18
C ASN A 160 0.98 -3.75 13.73
N VAL A 161 2.26 -4.11 13.52
CA VAL A 161 2.76 -4.36 12.16
C VAL A 161 2.16 -5.63 11.56
N MET A 162 1.88 -5.58 10.25
CA MET A 162 1.17 -6.62 9.51
C MET A 162 1.84 -8.01 9.53
N CYS A 163 3.18 -8.09 9.64
CA CYS A 163 3.89 -9.36 9.62
C CYS A 163 3.57 -10.28 10.82
N ARG A 164 2.91 -9.74 11.86
CA ARG A 164 2.45 -10.50 13.03
C ARG A 164 1.18 -11.31 12.78
N ASN A 165 0.32 -10.88 11.86
CA ASN A 165 -0.99 -11.48 11.64
C ASN A 165 -1.29 -11.80 10.16
N THR A 166 -0.39 -11.45 9.26
CA THR A 166 -0.52 -11.66 7.82
C THR A 166 0.74 -12.32 7.27
N VAL A 167 0.59 -13.10 6.19
CA VAL A 167 1.69 -13.63 5.38
C VAL A 167 1.49 -13.20 3.92
N SER A 168 2.59 -12.98 3.21
CA SER A 168 2.56 -12.76 1.76
C SER A 168 2.78 -14.08 1.04
N VAL A 169 1.97 -14.34 0.01
CA VAL A 169 2.06 -15.52 -0.85
C VAL A 169 2.59 -15.08 -2.21
N GLY A 170 3.76 -15.60 -2.60
CA GLY A 170 4.32 -15.42 -3.92
C GLY A 170 3.47 -16.04 -5.01
N TRP A 171 3.58 -15.53 -6.23
CA TRP A 171 2.89 -16.10 -7.41
C TRP A 171 3.31 -17.55 -7.68
N ASP A 172 4.51 -17.92 -7.23
CA ASP A 172 5.12 -19.24 -7.29
C ASP A 172 4.77 -20.12 -6.08
N GLY A 173 3.97 -19.61 -5.14
CA GLY A 173 3.48 -20.33 -3.97
C GLY A 173 4.38 -20.27 -2.73
N PHE A 174 5.52 -19.58 -2.76
CA PHE A 174 6.35 -19.39 -1.57
C PHE A 174 5.74 -18.37 -0.59
N LEU A 175 5.99 -18.58 0.70
CA LEU A 175 5.46 -17.79 1.81
C LEU A 175 6.53 -16.84 2.37
N TYR A 176 6.12 -15.61 2.67
CA TYR A 176 6.97 -14.54 3.21
C TYR A 176 6.25 -13.84 4.37
N ASP A 177 7.00 -13.28 5.33
CA ASP A 177 6.39 -12.58 6.48
C ASP A 177 5.66 -11.28 6.09
N CYS A 178 6.05 -10.66 4.98
CA CYS A 178 5.41 -9.48 4.40
C CYS A 178 5.78 -9.34 2.91
N ASP A 179 5.13 -8.41 2.23
CA ASP A 179 5.42 -8.05 0.83
C ASP A 179 6.86 -7.55 0.64
N PHE A 180 7.42 -6.84 1.60
CA PHE A 180 8.81 -6.39 1.56
C PHE A 180 9.81 -7.55 1.69
N ASN A 181 9.53 -8.52 2.56
CA ASN A 181 10.33 -9.75 2.62
C ASN A 181 10.23 -10.53 1.32
N GLN A 182 9.07 -10.55 0.66
CA GLN A 182 8.93 -11.12 -0.68
C GLN A 182 9.80 -10.40 -1.72
N MET A 183 9.86 -9.06 -1.70
CA MET A 183 10.74 -8.30 -2.60
C MET A 183 12.23 -8.53 -2.35
N LEU A 184 12.60 -9.02 -1.17
CA LEU A 184 13.96 -9.36 -0.77
C LEU A 184 14.23 -10.87 -0.80
N GLU A 185 13.29 -11.67 -1.31
CA GLU A 185 13.37 -13.14 -1.36
C GLU A 185 13.58 -13.81 0.01
N MET A 186 13.11 -13.16 1.08
CA MET A 186 13.23 -13.59 2.48
C MET A 186 12.03 -14.46 2.89
N LYS A 187 12.02 -15.73 2.47
CA LYS A 187 10.94 -16.71 2.79
C LYS A 187 10.75 -16.88 4.31
N VAL A 188 9.55 -17.22 4.77
CA VAL A 188 9.27 -17.45 6.21
C VAL A 188 10.20 -18.49 6.83
N ASN A 189 10.45 -18.38 8.14
CA ASN A 189 11.04 -19.48 8.91
C ASN A 189 9.99 -20.56 9.23
N GLY A 190 10.45 -21.74 9.68
CA GLY A 190 9.59 -22.71 10.38
C GLY A 190 9.03 -23.86 9.53
N GLY A 191 9.63 -24.16 8.38
CA GLY A 191 9.32 -25.38 7.62
C GLY A 191 7.97 -25.38 6.90
N SER A 192 7.36 -24.21 6.70
CA SER A 192 6.19 -24.00 5.83
C SER A 192 6.53 -22.90 4.81
N GLU A 193 7.59 -23.09 4.04
CA GLU A 193 8.04 -22.07 3.08
C GLU A 193 7.16 -22.00 1.84
N HIS A 194 6.36 -23.02 1.55
CA HIS A 194 5.49 -23.07 0.38
C HIS A 194 4.05 -23.42 0.76
N ILE A 195 3.05 -22.87 0.06
CA ILE A 195 1.62 -23.09 0.37
C ILE A 195 1.18 -24.55 0.34
N ARG A 196 1.91 -25.40 -0.40
CA ARG A 196 1.68 -26.86 -0.43
C ARG A 196 2.04 -27.55 0.89
N GLU A 197 2.90 -26.91 1.69
CA GLU A 197 3.40 -27.37 2.98
C GLU A 197 2.82 -26.51 4.12
N PHE A 198 1.68 -25.85 3.86
CA PHE A 198 1.06 -24.93 4.80
C PHE A 198 0.74 -25.66 6.12
N ASN A 199 1.32 -25.15 7.21
CA ASN A 199 1.03 -25.58 8.56
C ASN A 199 0.83 -24.36 9.45
N LEU A 200 -0.40 -24.18 9.94
CA LEU A 200 -0.79 -23.02 10.72
C LEU A 200 -0.04 -22.94 12.06
N ASP A 201 0.16 -24.06 12.74
CA ASP A 201 0.86 -24.09 14.03
C ASP A 201 2.33 -23.71 13.88
N ASN A 202 2.98 -24.19 12.82
CA ASN A 202 4.36 -23.81 12.49
C ASN A 202 4.44 -22.32 12.18
N LEU A 203 3.53 -21.78 11.37
CA LEU A 203 3.52 -20.36 11.02
C LEU A 203 3.23 -19.48 12.24
N ASN A 204 2.37 -19.89 13.16
CA ASN A 204 2.08 -19.13 14.38
C ASN A 204 3.25 -19.11 15.38
N LYS A 205 4.11 -20.14 15.36
CA LYS A 205 5.31 -20.25 16.21
C LYS A 205 6.57 -19.71 15.54
N ARG A 206 6.48 -19.31 14.28
CA ARG A 206 7.66 -18.90 13.51
C ARG A 206 8.29 -17.64 14.07
N LEU A 207 9.60 -17.54 13.95
CA LEU A 207 10.30 -16.27 14.12
C LEU A 207 10.19 -15.48 12.82
N ILE A 208 9.54 -14.31 12.89
CA ILE A 208 9.44 -13.38 11.77
C ILE A 208 10.85 -12.95 11.35
N LYS A 209 11.19 -13.09 10.06
CA LYS A 209 12.46 -12.61 9.53
C LYS A 209 12.46 -11.10 9.49
N ILE A 210 13.42 -10.49 10.18
CA ILE A 210 13.62 -9.05 10.24
C ILE A 210 14.86 -8.64 9.44
N GLY A 211 14.87 -7.38 9.00
CA GLY A 211 16.00 -6.74 8.32
C GLY A 211 15.97 -5.22 8.56
N GLN A 212 16.95 -4.51 7.99
CA GLN A 212 17.05 -3.05 8.15
C GLN A 212 15.80 -2.31 7.66
N HIS A 213 15.12 -2.83 6.63
CA HIS A 213 13.88 -2.26 6.11
C HIS A 213 12.74 -2.26 7.13
N CYS A 214 12.76 -3.14 8.13
CA CYS A 214 11.73 -3.22 9.16
C CYS A 214 11.63 -1.93 9.97
N TYR A 215 12.74 -1.17 10.12
CA TYR A 215 12.68 0.14 10.77
C TYR A 215 11.71 1.10 10.08
N GLY A 216 11.50 1.00 8.76
CA GLY A 216 10.52 1.85 8.08
C GLY A 216 9.06 1.53 8.44
N CYS A 217 8.74 0.26 8.75
CA CYS A 217 7.40 -0.12 9.22
C CYS A 217 7.16 0.22 10.69
N THR A 218 8.22 0.34 11.49
CA THR A 218 8.14 0.59 12.94
C THR A 218 8.47 2.03 13.34
N ALA A 219 8.87 2.88 12.39
CA ALA A 219 9.21 4.27 12.65
C ALA A 219 7.98 5.17 12.82
N GLY A 220 8.01 6.09 13.79
CA GLY A 220 6.99 7.10 14.03
C GLY A 220 5.64 6.49 14.37
N ALA A 221 4.62 6.78 13.56
CA ALA A 221 3.28 6.18 13.67
C ALA A 221 3.21 4.73 13.12
N GLY A 222 4.35 4.20 12.68
CA GLY A 222 4.46 2.94 11.96
C GLY A 222 3.71 2.95 10.63
N SER A 223 3.88 1.88 9.86
CA SER A 223 3.29 1.78 8.53
C SER A 223 3.01 0.33 8.16
N SER A 224 1.80 0.10 7.65
CA SER A 224 1.32 -1.15 7.08
C SER A 224 0.60 -0.92 5.75
N CYS A 225 0.17 -2.00 5.11
CA CYS A 225 -0.68 -1.93 3.92
C CYS A 225 -1.99 -1.13 4.13
N GLY A 226 -2.44 -0.97 5.38
CA GLY A 226 -3.61 -0.19 5.79
C GLY A 226 -3.28 1.20 6.36
N GLY A 227 -2.06 1.72 6.17
CA GLY A 227 -1.64 3.04 6.66
C GLY A 227 -0.92 2.98 8.01
N THR A 228 -1.03 4.06 8.78
CA THR A 228 -0.43 4.15 10.12
C THR A 228 -1.04 3.12 11.07
N VAL A 229 -0.24 2.63 12.01
CA VAL A 229 -0.64 1.52 12.90
C VAL A 229 -0.83 1.94 14.36
N ILE A 230 -0.61 3.22 14.66
CA ILE A 230 -0.94 3.89 15.92
C ILE A 230 -1.54 5.27 15.65
#